data_AF-A0A4Y2KHR4-F1
#
_entry.id   AF-A0A4Y2KHR4-F1
#
_cell.length_a   1.000
_cell.length_b   1.000
_cell.length_c   1.000
_cell.angle_alpha   90.00
_cell.angle_beta   90.00
_cell.angle_gamma   90.00
#
_symmetry.space_group_name_H-M   'P 1'
#
loop_
_entity.id
_entity.type
_entity.pdbx_description
1 polymer ?
#
loop_
_entity_poly.entity_id
_entity_poly.type
_entity_poly.pdbx_seq_one_letter_code
_entity_poly.pdbx_strand_id
1 'polypeptide(L)'
;MYGRRVVKLPWKKDRTLSSNNYDVALQRLKCLQKKFENTYFQNIYTELMQDYIDKNQVEIAPETPSNGSRTFYLPHHAVKKQKNQNVKYRIVWIFPLTRKPIFE
;
A
#
# COMPACT_ATOMS: atom_id res chain seq x y z
N MET A 1 -25.28 -0.81 8.89
CA MET A 1 -24.90 -0.77 7.46
C MET A 1 -24.01 0.44 7.21
N TYR A 2 -22.68 0.28 7.26
CA TYR A 2 -21.77 1.42 7.04
C TYR A 2 -21.50 1.62 5.54
N GLY A 3 -21.73 2.85 5.06
CA GLY A 3 -21.66 3.24 3.66
C GLY A 3 -20.25 3.22 3.08
N ARG A 4 -19.92 2.18 2.31
CA ARG A 4 -18.74 2.12 1.45
C ARG A 4 -18.89 3.13 0.31
N ARG A 5 -18.20 4.27 0.38
CA ARG A 5 -18.11 5.21 -0.74
C ARG A 5 -17.09 4.70 -1.74
N VAL A 6 -17.57 4.15 -2.85
CA VAL A 6 -16.72 3.80 -3.99
C VAL A 6 -16.57 5.04 -4.87
N VAL A 7 -15.37 5.60 -4.93
CA VAL A 7 -15.05 6.72 -5.82
C VAL A 7 -14.33 6.20 -7.06
N LYS A 8 -14.73 6.67 -8.24
CA LYS A 8 -13.93 6.50 -9.46
C LYS A 8 -12.76 7.47 -9.36
N LEU A 9 -11.54 6.94 -9.35
CA LEU A 9 -10.34 7.77 -9.44
C LEU A 9 -10.34 8.50 -10.80
N PRO A 10 -9.99 9.80 -10.85
CA PRO A 10 -9.99 10.59 -12.07
C PRO A 10 -8.77 10.21 -12.93
N TRP A 11 -8.90 9.09 -13.64
CA TRP A 11 -7.87 8.61 -14.54
C TRP A 11 -7.72 9.54 -15.75
N LYS A 12 -6.51 10.02 -16.03
CA LYS A 12 -6.19 10.61 -17.33
C LYS A 12 -6.10 9.48 -18.37
N LYS A 13 -6.81 9.60 -19.49
CA LYS A 13 -6.93 8.56 -20.52
C LYS A 13 -5.58 8.12 -21.10
N ASP A 14 -4.60 9.02 -21.13
CA ASP A 14 -3.35 8.85 -21.90
C ASP A 14 -2.09 8.71 -21.04
N ARG A 15 -2.20 8.15 -19.82
CA ARG A 15 -1.01 7.77 -19.05
C ARG A 15 -0.89 6.25 -18.97
N THR A 16 -0.06 5.70 -19.84
CA THR A 16 0.50 4.37 -19.64
C THR A 16 1.50 4.44 -18.49
N LEU A 17 1.30 3.64 -17.45
CA LEU A 17 2.40 3.35 -16.53
C LEU A 17 3.57 2.85 -17.37
N SER A 18 4.70 3.55 -17.30
CA SER A 18 5.97 3.00 -17.73
C SER A 18 6.13 1.65 -17.01
N SER A 19 6.54 0.64 -17.77
CA SER A 19 6.85 -0.74 -17.38
C SER A 19 7.02 -1.04 -15.88
N ASN A 20 6.56 -2.23 -15.49
CA ASN A 20 6.78 -2.95 -14.23
C ASN A 20 7.71 -2.24 -13.21
N ASN A 21 7.17 -1.83 -12.07
CA ASN A 21 7.92 -1.15 -11.00
C ASN A 21 8.48 -2.10 -9.93
N TYR A 22 8.57 -3.40 -10.24
CA TYR A 22 9.01 -4.44 -9.33
C TYR A 22 10.33 -4.12 -8.62
N ASP A 23 11.38 -3.72 -9.34
CA ASP A 23 12.68 -3.44 -8.71
C ASP A 23 12.62 -2.32 -7.68
N VAL A 24 11.83 -1.28 -7.97
CA VAL A 24 11.60 -0.15 -7.05
C VAL A 24 10.79 -0.60 -5.84
N ALA A 25 9.77 -1.44 -6.05
CA ALA A 25 8.95 -1.99 -4.99
C ALA A 25 9.78 -2.91 -4.07
N LEU A 26 10.58 -3.79 -4.65
CA LEU A 26 11.49 -4.69 -3.94
C LEU A 26 12.51 -3.91 -3.10
N GLN A 27 13.10 -2.85 -3.65
CA GLN A 27 14.02 -2.02 -2.89
C GLN A 27 13.33 -1.33 -1.70
N ARG A 28 12.08 -0.88 -1.88
CA ARG A 28 11.28 -0.30 -0.80
C ARG A 28 10.92 -1.32 0.27
N LEU A 29 10.58 -2.54 -0.13
CA LEU A 29 10.33 -3.66 0.78
C LEU A 29 11.56 -3.94 1.64
N LYS A 30 12.75 -4.03 1.02
CA LYS A 30 14.02 -4.20 1.76
C LYS A 30 14.26 -3.07 2.77
N CYS A 31 13.99 -1.82 2.39
CA CYS A 31 14.10 -0.70 3.31
C CYS A 31 13.07 -0.75 4.45
N LEU A 32 11.87 -1.26 4.19
CA LEU A 32 10.84 -1.47 5.21
C LEU A 32 11.24 -2.58 6.18
N GLN A 33 11.75 -3.71 5.66
CA GLN A 33 12.25 -4.83 6.46
C GLN A 33 13.37 -4.39 7.41
N LYS A 34 14.30 -3.53 6.97
CA LYS A 34 15.31 -2.94 7.86
C LYS A 34 14.70 -2.13 9.02
N LYS A 35 13.56 -1.47 8.80
CA LYS A 35 12.85 -0.74 9.88
C LYS A 35 12.16 -1.69 10.86
N PHE A 36 11.88 -2.92 10.45
CA PHE A 36 11.31 -3.95 11.33
C PHE A 36 12.32 -4.51 12.34
N GLU A 37 13.61 -4.18 12.24
CA GLU A 37 14.57 -4.40 13.33
C GLU A 37 14.08 -3.75 14.64
N ASN A 38 13.27 -2.70 14.55
CA ASN A 38 12.50 -2.18 15.67
C ASN A 38 11.17 -2.96 15.81
N THR A 39 11.12 -3.87 16.78
CA THR A 39 9.96 -4.73 17.06
C THR A 39 8.67 -3.95 17.36
N TYR A 40 8.77 -2.79 18.00
CA TYR A 40 7.62 -1.93 18.27
C TYR A 40 7.00 -1.39 16.96
N PHE A 41 7.85 -0.96 16.02
CA PHE A 41 7.38 -0.49 14.72
C PHE A 41 6.79 -1.63 13.88
N GLN A 42 7.41 -2.82 13.93
CA GLN A 42 6.91 -4.01 13.23
C GLN A 42 5.50 -4.38 13.69
N ASN A 43 5.27 -4.47 15.01
CA ASN A 43 3.96 -4.84 15.55
C ASN A 43 2.87 -3.85 15.12
N ILE A 44 3.14 -2.55 15.23
CA ILE A 44 2.20 -1.50 14.78
C ILE A 44 1.92 -1.62 13.29
N TYR A 45 2.94 -1.87 12.48
CA TYR A 45 2.78 -1.99 11.04
C TYR A 45 1.88 -3.19 10.69
N THR A 46 2.12 -4.34 11.31
CA THR A 46 1.33 -5.56 11.11
C THR A 46 -0.12 -5.36 11.54
N GLU A 47 -0.36 -4.78 12.72
CA GLU A 47 -1.71 -4.46 13.19
C GLU A 47 -2.46 -3.54 12.22
N LEU A 48 -1.78 -2.51 11.71
CA LEU A 48 -2.38 -1.60 10.74
C LEU A 48 -2.71 -2.29 9.42
N MET A 49 -1.81 -3.12 8.88
CA MET A 49 -2.09 -3.87 7.64
C MET A 49 -3.24 -4.85 7.83
N GLN A 50 -3.31 -5.54 8.97
CA GLN A 50 -4.42 -6.43 9.29
C GLN A 50 -5.75 -5.68 9.32
N ASP A 51 -5.81 -4.49 9.93
CA ASP A 51 -7.01 -3.64 9.94
C ASP A 51 -7.47 -3.25 8.52
N TYR A 52 -6.54 -3.03 7.58
CA TYR A 52 -6.89 -2.77 6.18
C TYR A 52 -7.47 -4.01 5.48
N ILE A 53 -6.94 -5.20 5.78
CA ILE A 53 -7.42 -6.50 5.25
C ILE A 53 -8.83 -6.79 5.80
N ASP A 54 -9.01 -6.66 7.12
CA ASP A 54 -10.28 -6.90 7.81
C ASP A 54 -11.39 -5.93 7.34
N LYS A 55 -11.02 -4.72 6.92
CA LYS A 55 -11.93 -3.74 6.32
C LYS A 55 -12.17 -3.93 4.82
N ASN A 56 -11.62 -4.98 4.21
CA ASN A 56 -11.65 -5.24 2.76
C ASN A 56 -11.23 -4.02 1.92
N GLN A 57 -10.25 -3.27 2.42
CA GLN A 57 -9.65 -2.12 1.71
C GLN A 57 -8.45 -2.55 0.87
N VAL A 58 -7.75 -3.59 1.32
CA VAL A 58 -6.65 -4.26 0.63
C VAL A 58 -6.92 -5.77 0.59
N GLU A 59 -6.31 -6.45 -0.36
CA GLU A 59 -6.42 -7.90 -0.53
C GLU A 59 -5.00 -8.44 -0.71
N ILE A 60 -4.75 -9.68 -0.28
CA ILE A 60 -3.44 -10.33 -0.45
C ILE A 60 -3.22 -10.58 -1.93
N ALA A 61 -2.08 -10.11 -2.46
CA ALA A 61 -1.72 -10.34 -3.85
C ALA A 61 -1.47 -11.84 -4.12
N PRO A 62 -1.86 -12.36 -5.30
CA PRO A 62 -1.50 -13.72 -5.70
C PRO A 62 0.02 -13.83 -5.88
N GLU A 63 0.60 -14.97 -5.50
CA GLU A 63 2.05 -15.25 -5.60
C GLU A 63 2.57 -15.12 -7.03
N THR A 64 1.73 -15.44 -8.02
CA THR A 64 2.04 -15.30 -9.43
C THR A 64 1.19 -14.19 -10.04
N PRO A 65 1.80 -13.16 -10.65
CA PRO A 65 1.04 -12.16 -11.38
C PRO A 65 0.33 -12.84 -12.55
N SER A 66 -0.97 -12.59 -12.72
CA SER A 66 -1.76 -13.18 -13.80
C SER A 66 -1.10 -12.91 -15.16
N ASN A 67 -0.84 -13.97 -15.91
CA ASN A 67 -0.21 -13.93 -17.22
C ASN A 67 -0.93 -12.90 -18.12
N GLY A 68 -0.25 -11.79 -18.43
CA GLY A 68 -0.74 -10.75 -19.35
C GLY A 68 -1.22 -9.45 -18.69
N SER A 69 -1.38 -9.38 -17.36
CA SER A 69 -1.66 -8.11 -16.68
C SER A 69 -0.36 -7.42 -16.26
N ARG A 70 -0.18 -6.14 -16.63
CA ARG A 70 0.91 -5.33 -16.07
C ARG A 70 0.66 -5.13 -14.57
N THR A 71 1.43 -5.83 -13.74
CA THR A 71 1.43 -5.65 -12.28
C THR A 71 2.12 -4.35 -11.93
N PHE A 72 1.49 -3.61 -11.01
CA PHE A 72 2.08 -2.40 -10.46
C PHE A 72 1.88 -2.40 -8.94
N TYR A 73 2.99 -2.31 -8.22
CA TYR A 73 3.03 -2.34 -6.78
C TYR A 73 2.91 -0.93 -6.21
N LEU A 74 1.97 -0.69 -5.29
CA LEU A 74 1.89 0.64 -4.69
C LEU A 74 2.99 0.84 -3.65
N PRO A 75 3.80 1.90 -3.81
CA PRO A 75 4.65 2.32 -2.73
C PRO A 75 3.78 2.78 -1.57
N HIS A 76 3.96 2.13 -0.42
CA HIS A 76 3.32 2.47 0.83
C HIS A 76 4.36 2.64 1.93
N HIS A 77 4.07 3.51 2.91
CA HIS A 77 4.93 3.69 4.08
C HIS A 77 4.11 4.13 5.29
N ALA A 78 4.55 3.72 6.47
CA ALA A 78 3.94 4.19 7.71
C ALA A 78 4.44 5.59 8.07
N VAL A 79 3.50 6.48 8.39
CA VAL A 79 3.76 7.84 8.86
C VAL A 79 3.33 7.93 10.32
N LYS A 80 4.23 8.44 11.15
CA LYS A 80 3.96 8.75 12.56
C LYS A 80 3.29 10.13 12.63
N LYS A 81 2.07 10.19 13.15
CA LYS A 81 1.38 11.45 13.45
C LYS A 81 1.27 11.61 14.95
N GLN A 82 1.95 12.62 15.50
CA GLN A 82 1.84 12.99 16.90
C GLN A 82 0.85 14.14 17.05
N LYS A 83 -0.11 14.00 17.98
CA LYS A 83 -0.99 15.10 18.39
C LYS A 83 -1.04 15.10 19.92
N ASN A 84 -0.54 16.16 20.53
CA ASN A 84 -0.35 16.27 21.98
C ASN A 84 0.49 15.08 22.50
N GLN A 85 -0.02 14.36 23.50
CA GLN A 85 0.61 13.16 24.08
C GLN A 85 0.29 11.86 23.31
N ASN A 86 -0.58 11.90 22.29
CA ASN A 86 -0.98 10.73 21.53
C ASN A 86 -0.19 10.59 20.22
N VAL A 87 0.43 9.43 20.03
CA VAL A 87 1.08 9.04 18.77
C VAL A 87 0.16 8.06 18.02
N LYS A 88 -0.13 8.34 16.75
CA LYS A 88 -0.87 7.42 15.88
C LYS A 88 -0.08 7.17 14.60
N TYR A 89 0.03 5.91 14.20
CA TYR A 89 0.62 5.54 12.92
C TYR A 89 -0.48 5.38 11.87
N ARG A 90 -0.15 5.70 10.61
CA ARG A 90 -1.02 5.47 9.45
C ARG A 90 -0.19 5.03 8.26
N ILE A 91 -0.69 4.06 7.51
CA ILE A 91 -0.09 3.67 6.23
C ILE A 91 -0.57 4.63 5.16
N VAL A 92 0.38 5.27 4.47
CA VAL A 92 0.11 6.18 3.37
C VAL A 92 0.44 5.48 2.06
N TRP A 93 -0.58 5.35 1.22
CA TRP A 93 -0.51 4.79 -0.12
C TRP A 93 -0.22 5.92 -1.10
N ILE A 94 0.91 5.83 -1.80
CA ILE A 94 1.25 6.79 -2.86
C ILE A 94 0.68 6.24 -4.16
N PHE A 95 -0.51 6.72 -4.53
CA PHE A 95 -1.12 6.38 -5.81
C PHE A 95 -0.43 7.17 -6.93
N PRO A 96 0.24 6.51 -7.88
CA PRO A 96 0.41 7.13 -9.17
C PRO A 96 -0.98 7.27 -9.79
N LEU A 97 -1.24 8.37 -10.49
CA LEU A 97 -2.55 8.74 -11.04
C LEU A 97 -3.01 7.81 -12.20
N THR A 98 -2.68 6.52 -12.15
CA THR A 98 -2.69 5.58 -13.25
C THR A 98 -3.04 4.17 -12.77
N ARG A 99 -4.31 3.80 -12.97
CA ARG A 99 -4.95 2.47 -12.82
C ARG A 99 -5.06 1.86 -11.41
N LYS A 100 -5.96 0.86 -11.33
CA LYS A 100 -6.24 0.05 -10.15
C LYS A 100 -4.96 -0.67 -9.70
N PRO A 101 -4.47 -0.38 -8.50
CA PRO A 101 -3.31 -1.07 -7.97
C PRO A 101 -3.67 -2.40 -7.33
N ILE A 102 -2.69 -3.29 -7.28
CA ILE A 102 -2.70 -4.48 -6.44
C ILE A 102 -2.05 -4.08 -5.12
N PHE A 103 -2.67 -4.49 -4.01
CA PHE A 103 -2.14 -4.29 -2.68
C PHE A 103 -1.38 -5.56 -2.28
N GLU A 104 -0.20 -5.41 -1.66
CA GLU A 104 0.56 -6.49 -1.04
C GLU A 104 0.28 -6.52 0.46
#